data_AF-A0A0P7W8U1-F1
#
_entry.id   AF-A0A0P7W8U1-F1
#
_cell.length_a   1.000
_cell.length_b   1.000
_cell.length_c   1.000
_cell.angle_alpha   90.00
_cell.angle_beta   90.00
_cell.angle_gamma   90.00
#
_symmetry.space_group_name_H-M   'P 1'
#
loop_
_entity.id
_entity.type
_entity.pdbx_description
1 polymer ?
#
loop_
_entity_poly.entity_id
_entity_poly.type
_entity_poly.pdbx_seq_one_letter_code
_entity_poly.pdbx_strand_id
1 'polypeptide(L)'
;MYYTLWPFWVDTHVEPPFHKDKRGGVLDARGHPVSLYRETVEVLSSLHGRGIPLGVASRTSEVMGANQLLELFSLEQYLSFKEIYPGSKVTHFKKLQRDSGVSFKEMVFFDDEQRNITDTAPCFSGLEL
;
A
#
# COMPACT_ATOMS: atom_id res chain seq x y z
N MET A 1 -1.34 -3.82 -1.21
CA MET A 1 -1.94 -3.05 -0.08
C MET A 1 -2.88 -3.97 0.68
N TYR A 2 -3.89 -4.52 0.00
CA TYR A 2 -4.63 -5.67 0.52
C TYR A 2 -3.70 -6.82 0.86
N TYR A 3 -4.01 -7.57 1.93
CA TYR A 3 -3.21 -8.69 2.44
C TYR A 3 -1.71 -8.39 2.64
N THR A 4 -1.35 -7.11 2.65
CA THR A 4 -0.01 -6.61 2.96
C THR A 4 -0.07 -5.73 4.20
N LEU A 5 -0.94 -4.71 4.21
CA LEU A 5 -1.09 -3.78 5.34
C LEU A 5 -2.27 -4.16 6.25
N TRP A 6 -3.31 -4.76 5.66
CA TRP A 6 -4.53 -5.19 6.32
C TRP A 6 -5.05 -6.50 5.70
N PRO A 7 -5.79 -7.34 6.45
CA PRO A 7 -6.13 -8.71 6.05
C PRO A 7 -7.41 -8.82 5.20
N PHE A 8 -7.66 -7.87 4.29
CA PHE A 8 -8.88 -7.86 3.45
C PHE A 8 -8.71 -7.09 2.14
N TRP A 9 -9.55 -7.42 1.15
CA TRP A 9 -9.78 -6.60 -0.04
C TRP A 9 -10.82 -5.50 0.25
N VAL A 10 -10.47 -4.24 0.03
CA VAL A 10 -11.34 -3.07 0.29
C VAL A 10 -12.54 -3.03 -0.65
N ASP A 11 -12.40 -3.54 -1.87
CA ASP A 11 -13.45 -3.57 -2.89
C ASP A 11 -14.43 -4.76 -2.76
N THR A 12 -14.17 -5.69 -1.83
CA THR A 12 -14.93 -6.95 -1.74
C THR A 12 -15.48 -7.20 -0.34
N HIS A 13 -14.68 -7.02 0.71
CA HIS A 13 -15.01 -7.53 2.04
C HIS A 13 -15.60 -6.48 2.99
N VAL A 14 -15.52 -5.20 2.63
CA VAL A 14 -15.89 -4.06 3.48
C VAL A 14 -16.64 -3.03 2.65
N GLU A 15 -17.41 -2.17 3.30
CA GLU A 15 -18.20 -1.13 2.61
C GLU A 15 -17.73 0.28 3.01
N PRO A 16 -17.07 1.02 2.11
CA PRO A 16 -16.80 2.45 2.32
C PRO A 16 -18.11 3.27 2.40
N PRO A 17 -18.09 4.48 3.00
CA PRO A 17 -16.94 5.12 3.63
C PRO A 17 -16.66 4.56 5.03
N PHE A 18 -15.41 4.72 5.45
CA PHE A 18 -14.93 4.34 6.77
C PHE A 18 -15.02 5.49 7.78
N HIS A 19 -15.05 5.18 9.07
CA HIS A 19 -15.03 6.19 10.12
C HIS A 19 -14.40 5.65 11.40
N LYS A 20 -13.98 6.55 12.31
CA LYS A 20 -13.54 6.17 13.66
C LYS A 20 -14.72 6.11 14.61
N ASP A 21 -14.76 5.09 15.45
CA ASP A 21 -15.65 5.04 16.60
C ASP A 21 -15.12 5.91 17.76
N LYS A 22 -15.87 5.97 18.86
CA LYS A 22 -15.49 6.75 20.06
C LYS A 22 -14.22 6.25 20.75
N ARG A 23 -13.77 5.04 20.46
CA ARG A 23 -12.57 4.40 21.01
C ARG A 23 -11.38 4.49 20.07
N GLY A 24 -11.55 5.11 18.90
CA GLY A 24 -10.53 5.24 17.85
C GLY A 24 -10.39 4.02 16.94
N GLY A 25 -11.23 3.00 17.10
CA GLY A 25 -11.32 1.87 16.17
C GLY A 25 -11.91 2.31 14.83
N VAL A 26 -11.44 1.75 13.73
CA VAL A 26 -11.95 2.08 12.39
C VAL A 26 -13.06 1.09 12.02
N LEU A 27 -14.19 1.62 11.55
CA LEU A 27 -15.36 0.86 11.12
C LEU A 27 -15.68 1.17 9.66
N ASP A 28 -16.26 0.20 8.96
CA ASP A 28 -16.90 0.39 7.66
C ASP A 28 -18.29 1.05 7.79
N ALA A 29 -18.97 1.31 6.67
CA ALA A 29 -20.29 1.95 6.64
C ALA A 29 -21.39 1.13 7.33
N ARG A 30 -21.21 -0.19 7.48
CA ARG A 30 -22.13 -1.09 8.20
C ARG A 30 -21.79 -1.22 9.68
N GLY A 31 -20.71 -0.59 10.14
CA GLY A 31 -20.23 -0.70 11.50
C GLY A 31 -19.36 -1.93 11.76
N HIS A 32 -18.92 -2.65 10.72
CA HIS A 32 -17.96 -3.73 10.89
C HIS A 32 -16.57 -3.17 11.18
N PRO A 33 -15.85 -3.72 12.17
CA PRO A 33 -14.50 -3.28 12.47
C PRO A 33 -13.54 -3.67 11.36
N VAL A 34 -12.64 -2.75 11.01
CA VAL A 34 -11.51 -2.98 10.12
C VAL A 34 -10.21 -2.67 10.86
N SER A 35 -9.18 -3.48 10.61
CA SER A 35 -7.90 -3.36 11.31
C SER A 35 -6.72 -3.64 10.38
N LEU A 36 -5.55 -3.14 10.77
CA LEU A 36 -4.28 -3.50 10.15
C LEU A 36 -3.82 -4.89 10.61
N TYR A 37 -2.81 -5.45 9.92
CA TYR A 37 -1.95 -6.44 10.58
C TYR A 37 -1.24 -5.80 11.78
N ARG A 38 -1.03 -6.60 12.83
CA ARG A 38 -0.57 -6.13 14.14
C ARG A 38 0.73 -5.34 14.06
N GLU A 39 1.68 -5.79 13.25
CA GLU A 39 3.02 -5.23 13.13
C GLU A 39 3.13 -4.10 12.09
N THR A 40 2.07 -3.81 11.31
CA THR A 40 2.12 -2.86 10.18
C THR A 40 2.67 -1.49 10.60
N VAL A 41 2.18 -0.92 11.70
CA VAL A 41 2.61 0.42 12.14
C VAL A 41 4.06 0.40 12.60
N GLU A 42 4.48 -0.64 13.33
CA GLU A 42 5.85 -0.79 13.83
C GLU A 42 6.86 -0.92 12.68
N VAL A 43 6.54 -1.74 11.67
CA VAL A 43 7.39 -1.92 10.48
C VAL A 43 7.56 -0.61 9.72
N LEU A 44 6.45 0.09 9.42
CA LEU A 44 6.50 1.35 8.67
C LEU A 44 7.23 2.44 9.46
N SER A 45 6.96 2.57 10.76
CA SER A 45 7.62 3.54 11.63
C SER A 45 9.13 3.28 11.74
N SER A 46 9.54 2.02 11.88
CA SER A 46 10.96 1.63 11.96
C SER A 46 11.73 1.95 10.68
N LEU A 47 11.15 1.66 9.50
CA LEU A 47 11.76 1.97 8.21
C LEU A 47 11.83 3.48 7.98
N HIS A 48 10.75 4.20 8.28
CA HIS A 48 10.71 5.65 8.18
C HIS A 48 11.73 6.33 9.10
N GLY A 49 11.87 5.88 10.34
CA GLY A 49 12.86 6.38 11.31
C GLY A 49 14.31 6.13 10.90
N ARG A 50 14.56 5.17 10.00
CA ARG A 50 15.88 4.93 9.38
C ARG A 50 16.12 5.79 8.14
N GLY A 51 15.18 6.65 7.76
CA GLY A 51 15.27 7.50 6.58
C GLY A 51 15.04 6.76 5.26
N ILE A 52 14.43 5.57 5.29
CA ILE A 52 14.11 4.80 4.08
C ILE A 52 12.81 5.34 3.49
N PRO A 53 12.79 5.86 2.24
CA PRO A 53 11.56 6.30 1.60
C PRO A 53 10.60 5.14 1.40
N LEU A 54 9.33 5.35 1.75
CA LEU A 54 8.28 4.33 1.62
C LEU A 54 7.25 4.77 0.58
N GLY A 55 6.81 3.81 -0.24
CA GLY A 55 5.76 4.02 -1.22
C GLY A 55 4.74 2.88 -1.21
N VAL A 56 3.51 3.17 -1.64
CA VAL A 56 2.48 2.16 -1.88
C VAL A 56 2.12 2.07 -3.36
N ALA A 57 1.92 0.85 -3.85
CA ALA A 57 1.46 0.55 -5.21
C ALA A 57 0.26 -0.43 -5.14
N SER A 58 -0.95 0.03 -5.47
CA SER A 58 -2.19 -0.73 -5.33
C SER A 58 -3.06 -0.67 -6.58
N ARG A 59 -3.53 -1.84 -7.03
CA ARG A 59 -4.36 -2.02 -8.23
C ARG A 59 -5.87 -1.88 -7.97
N THR A 60 -6.25 -1.46 -6.77
CA THR A 60 -7.67 -1.37 -6.36
C THR A 60 -8.47 -0.41 -7.25
N SER A 61 -9.72 -0.77 -7.55
CA SER A 61 -10.72 0.16 -8.07
C SER A 61 -11.34 1.04 -7.00
N GLU A 62 -11.30 0.62 -5.73
CA GLU A 62 -11.78 1.38 -4.58
C GLU A 62 -10.70 2.34 -4.06
N VAL A 63 -10.35 3.30 -4.91
CA VAL A 63 -9.26 4.26 -4.67
C VAL A 63 -9.58 5.18 -3.48
N MET A 64 -10.84 5.62 -3.36
CA MET A 64 -11.25 6.53 -2.30
C MET A 64 -11.21 5.83 -0.94
N GLY A 65 -11.80 4.64 -0.83
CA GLY A 65 -11.75 3.84 0.39
C GLY A 65 -10.32 3.50 0.82
N ALA A 66 -9.44 3.13 -0.12
CA ALA A 66 -8.05 2.83 0.19
C ALA A 66 -7.28 4.04 0.76
N ASN A 67 -7.46 5.24 0.18
CA ASN A 67 -6.84 6.45 0.72
C ASN A 67 -7.42 6.82 2.09
N GLN A 68 -8.73 6.71 2.26
CA GLN A 68 -9.38 6.98 3.54
C GLN A 68 -8.84 6.08 4.66
N LEU A 69 -8.59 4.79 4.38
CA LEU A 69 -7.98 3.90 5.37
C LEU A 69 -6.55 4.31 5.72
N LEU A 70 -5.73 4.75 4.75
CA LEU A 70 -4.38 5.26 5.04
C LEU A 70 -4.43 6.47 5.98
N GLU A 71 -5.40 7.37 5.79
CA GLU A 71 -5.61 8.55 6.64
C GLU A 71 -6.09 8.15 8.05
N LEU A 72 -7.15 7.34 8.13
CA LEU A 72 -7.76 6.95 9.40
C LEU A 72 -6.78 6.14 10.28
N PHE A 73 -5.97 5.27 9.68
CA PHE A 73 -4.92 4.54 10.40
C PHE A 73 -3.63 5.36 10.60
N SER A 74 -3.60 6.62 10.14
CA SER A 74 -2.44 7.50 10.26
C SER A 74 -1.17 6.89 9.65
N LEU A 75 -1.32 6.20 8.51
CA LEU A 75 -0.20 5.62 7.77
C LEU A 75 0.43 6.61 6.80
N GLU A 76 -0.32 7.63 6.35
CA GLU A 76 0.17 8.63 5.39
C GLU A 76 1.44 9.34 5.85
N GLN A 77 1.60 9.56 7.16
CA GLN A 77 2.79 10.19 7.73
C GLN A 77 4.09 9.42 7.43
N TYR A 78 4.02 8.12 7.11
CA TYR A 78 5.18 7.31 6.76
C TYR A 78 5.43 7.22 5.26
N LEU A 79 4.43 7.53 4.42
CA LEU A 79 4.45 7.26 2.99
C LEU A 79 4.85 8.50 2.20
N SER A 80 5.98 8.42 1.51
CA SER A 80 6.46 9.49 0.63
C SER A 80 5.77 9.48 -0.74
N PHE A 81 5.32 8.30 -1.20
CA PHE A 81 4.75 8.13 -2.54
C PHE A 81 3.51 7.22 -2.52
N LYS A 82 2.49 7.55 -3.32
CA LYS A 82 1.25 6.78 -3.42
C LYS A 82 0.83 6.59 -4.88
N GLU A 83 0.81 5.35 -5.35
CA GLU A 83 0.24 4.95 -6.63
C GLU A 83 -0.92 3.98 -6.37
N ILE A 84 -2.16 4.47 -6.41
CA ILE A 84 -3.37 3.71 -6.06
C ILE A 84 -4.41 3.90 -7.17
N TYR A 85 -4.49 2.95 -8.10
CA TYR A 85 -5.46 2.94 -9.18
C TYR A 85 -5.47 1.59 -9.93
N PRO A 86 -6.55 1.23 -10.64
CA PRO A 86 -6.55 0.04 -11.49
C PRO A 86 -5.48 0.11 -12.59
N GLY A 87 -4.78 -1.00 -12.82
CA GLY A 87 -3.83 -1.09 -13.92
C GLY A 87 -2.67 -2.05 -13.64
N SER A 88 -1.66 -2.02 -14.51
CA SER A 88 -0.44 -2.80 -14.33
C SER A 88 0.47 -2.19 -13.26
N LYS A 89 1.02 -3.02 -12.36
CA LYS A 89 2.04 -2.58 -11.40
C LYS A 89 3.30 -2.03 -12.05
N VAL A 90 3.62 -2.45 -13.28
CA VAL A 90 4.73 -1.86 -14.04
C VAL A 90 4.55 -0.34 -14.22
N THR A 91 3.33 0.10 -14.51
CA THR A 91 3.01 1.54 -14.63
C THR A 91 3.22 2.27 -13.31
N HIS A 92 2.76 1.66 -12.21
CA HIS A 92 2.94 2.20 -10.86
C HIS A 92 4.43 2.37 -10.53
N PHE A 93 5.22 1.32 -10.76
CA PHE A 93 6.66 1.33 -10.49
C PHE A 93 7.42 2.34 -11.35
N LYS A 94 7.10 2.47 -12.65
CA LYS A 94 7.69 3.53 -13.49
C LYS A 94 7.43 4.92 -12.94
N LYS A 95 6.23 5.17 -12.43
CA LYS A 95 5.90 6.45 -11.79
C LYS A 95 6.64 6.63 -10.46
N LEU A 96 6.70 5.60 -9.62
CA LEU A 96 7.49 5.62 -8.38
C LEU A 96 8.98 5.90 -8.64
N GLN A 97 9.59 5.25 -9.62
CA GLN A 97 10.98 5.51 -10.00
C GLN A 97 11.19 6.95 -10.45
N ARG A 98 10.31 7.47 -11.32
CA ARG A 98 10.41 8.85 -11.79
C ARG A 98 10.30 9.85 -10.65
N ASP A 99 9.33 9.65 -9.74
CA ASP A 99 9.01 10.62 -8.71
C ASP A 99 9.98 10.52 -7.51
N SER A 100 10.55 9.34 -7.23
CA SER A 100 11.55 9.13 -6.17
C SER A 100 13.00 9.31 -6.62
N GLY A 101 13.29 9.16 -7.92
CA GLY A 101 14.66 9.10 -8.45
C GLY A 101 15.43 7.81 -8.11
N VAL A 102 14.80 6.85 -7.43
CA VAL A 102 15.45 5.59 -7.00
C VAL A 102 15.47 4.59 -8.15
N SER A 103 16.60 3.93 -8.37
CA SER A 103 16.70 2.86 -9.38
C SER A 103 15.88 1.65 -8.94
N PHE A 104 15.26 0.93 -9.87
CA PHE A 104 14.53 -0.30 -9.52
C PHE A 104 15.41 -1.32 -8.78
N LYS A 105 16.71 -1.37 -9.11
CA LYS A 105 17.69 -2.25 -8.45
C LYS A 105 17.85 -1.97 -6.94
N GLU A 106 17.48 -0.79 -6.49
CA GLU A 106 17.59 -0.35 -5.09
C GLU A 106 16.23 -0.37 -4.37
N MET A 107 15.16 -0.75 -5.07
CA MET A 107 13.83 -0.89 -4.49
C MET A 107 13.61 -2.31 -3.99
N VAL A 108 12.97 -2.42 -2.82
CA VAL A 108 12.44 -3.70 -2.30
C VAL A 108 10.92 -3.64 -2.35
N PHE A 109 10.30 -4.68 -2.90
CA PHE A 109 8.85 -4.75 -3.08
C PHE A 109 8.26 -5.94 -2.35
N PHE A 110 7.20 -5.68 -1.57
CA PHE A 110 6.42 -6.67 -0.83
C PHE A 110 4.99 -6.70 -1.38
N ASP A 111 4.53 -7.89 -1.78
CA ASP A 111 3.17 -8.13 -2.25
C ASP A 111 2.78 -9.58 -1.97
N ASP A 112 1.53 -9.82 -1.61
CA ASP A 112 0.99 -11.16 -1.40
C ASP A 112 0.65 -11.88 -2.71
N GLU A 113 0.33 -11.13 -3.77
CA GLU A 113 -0.09 -11.71 -5.04
C GLU A 113 1.12 -12.01 -5.94
N GLN A 114 1.43 -13.30 -6.09
CA GLN A 114 2.55 -13.78 -6.92
C GLN A 114 2.54 -13.23 -8.35
N ARG A 115 1.37 -12.95 -8.94
CA ARG A 115 1.25 -12.33 -10.26
C ARG A 115 1.93 -10.95 -10.29
N ASN A 116 1.75 -10.14 -9.26
CA ASN A 116 2.36 -8.81 -9.18
C ASN A 116 3.88 -8.92 -9.06
N ILE A 117 4.39 -9.93 -8.35
CA ILE A 117 5.83 -10.21 -8.27
C ILE A 117 6.38 -10.58 -9.66
N THR A 118 5.71 -11.48 -10.37
CA THR A 118 6.12 -11.89 -11.73
C THR A 118 6.04 -10.74 -12.73
N ASP A 119 4.94 -9.97 -12.73
CA ASP A 119 4.71 -8.86 -13.66
C ASP A 119 5.77 -7.76 -13.51
N THR A 120 6.25 -7.54 -12.29
CA THR A 120 7.23 -6.48 -11.98
C THR A 120 8.67 -6.98 -12.00
N ALA A 121 8.91 -8.29 -12.05
CA ALA A 121 10.26 -8.86 -12.11
C ALA A 121 11.16 -8.22 -13.19
N PRO A 122 10.68 -7.90 -14.42
CA PRO A 122 11.49 -7.22 -15.43
C PRO A 122 11.99 -5.83 -15.01
N CYS A 123 11.29 -5.14 -14.11
CA CYS A 123 11.75 -3.86 -13.56
C CYS A 123 12.94 -4.07 -12.62
N PHE A 124 12.96 -5.16 -11.86
CA PHE A 124 13.99 -5.45 -10.83
C PHE A 124 15.15 -6.30 -11.37
N SER A 125 14.96 -7.02 -12.48
CA SER A 125 15.98 -7.82 -13.13
C SER A 125 16.92 -6.94 -13.92
N GLY A 126 17.91 -6.38 -13.23
CA GLY A 126 19.04 -5.78 -13.90
C GLY A 126 20.08 -6.80 -14.31
N LEU A 127 19.77 -7.63 -15.30
CA LEU A 127 20.74 -8.44 -16.05
C LEU A 127 20.40 -8.28 -17.53
N GLU A 128 21.11 -7.37 -18.19
CA GLU A 128 21.38 -7.54 -19.61
C GLU A 128 22.24 -8.80 -19.76
N LEU A 129 21.86 -9.68 -20.69
CA LEU A 129 22.78 -10.70 -21.23
C LEU A 129 23.87 -10.01 -22.04
#